data_AF-A0A7S1DSA4-F1
#
_entry.id   AF-A0A7S1DSA4-F1
#
_cell.length_a   1.000
_cell.length_b   1.000
_cell.length_c   1.000
_cell.angle_alpha   90.00
_cell.angle_beta   90.00
_cell.angle_gamma   90.00
#
_symmetry.space_group_name_H-M   'P 1'
#
loop_
_entity.id
_entity.type
_entity.pdbx_description
1 polymer ?
#
loop_
_entity_poly.entity_id
_entity_poly.type
_entity_poly.pdbx_seq_one_letter_code
_entity_poly.pdbx_strand_id
1 'polypeptide(L)'
;ERLRIEAELARVQRAADAAPLSLFECVRDANGRSWIGYASAGLISLYGITPESVHFSDAPWLEQISPDDRPALLASRDASAERMTLWRCEFRARSGSGPW
;
A
#
# COMPACT_ATOMS: atom_id res chain seq x y z
N GLU A 1 29.13 2.95 11.68
CA GLU A 1 28.08 1.95 11.39
C GLU A 1 26.74 2.61 11.05
N ARG A 2 26.17 3.46 11.92
CA ARG A 2 24.91 4.19 11.68
C ARG A 2 24.82 4.92 10.32
N LEU A 3 25.85 5.69 9.94
CA LEU A 3 25.90 6.41 8.66
C LEU A 3 25.83 5.49 7.43
N ARG A 4 26.34 4.25 7.54
CA ARG A 4 26.29 3.26 6.46
C ARG A 4 24.89 2.69 6.31
N ILE A 5 24.23 2.38 7.43
CA ILE A 5 22.84 1.91 7.45
C ILE A 5 21.93 2.98 6.85
N GLU A 6 22.08 4.23 7.26
CA GLU A 6 21.31 5.37 6.72
C GLU A 6 21.54 5.55 5.21
N ALA A 7 22.79 5.44 4.74
CA ALA A 7 23.10 5.56 3.31
C ALA A 7 22.51 4.42 2.46
N GLU A 8 22.55 3.18 2.95
CA GLU A 8 21.94 2.03 2.27
C GLU A 8 20.41 2.14 2.27
N LEU A 9 19.80 2.54 3.40
CA LEU A 9 18.36 2.75 3.48
C LEU A 9 17.92 3.82 2.46
N ALA A 10 18.65 4.94 2.39
CA ALA A 10 18.36 6.00 1.45
C ALA A 10 18.53 5.55 -0.02
N ARG A 11 19.47 4.64 -0.30
CA ARG A 11 19.63 4.08 -1.65
C ARG A 11 18.45 3.17 -2.02
N VAL A 12 18.01 2.30 -1.11
CA VAL A 12 16.84 1.44 -1.33
C VAL A 12 15.57 2.28 -1.52
N GLN A 13 15.38 3.29 -0.67
CA GLN A 13 14.27 4.23 -0.77
C GLN A 13 14.22 4.91 -2.14
N ARG A 14 15.34 5.48 -2.61
CA ARG A 14 15.41 6.12 -3.93
C ARG A 14 15.11 5.16 -5.09
N ALA A 15 15.56 3.91 -4.98
CA ALA A 15 15.27 2.91 -6.01
C ALA A 15 13.78 2.54 -6.03
N ALA A 16 13.15 2.42 -4.86
CA ALA A 16 11.72 2.20 -4.73
C ALA A 16 10.90 3.38 -5.28
N ASP A 17 11.31 4.60 -4.94
CA ASP A 17 10.62 5.83 -5.35
C ASP A 17 10.70 6.11 -6.86
N ALA A 18 11.74 5.61 -7.54
CA ALA A 18 11.92 5.78 -8.98
C ALA A 18 11.20 4.70 -9.82
N ALA A 19 10.71 3.63 -9.21
CA ALA A 19 10.06 2.54 -9.91
C ALA A 19 8.58 2.88 -10.23
N PRO A 20 8.02 2.41 -11.37
CA PRO A 20 6.60 2.60 -11.69
C PRO A 20 5.70 1.62 -10.92
N LEU A 21 6.04 1.38 -9.65
CA LEU A 21 5.33 0.51 -8.72
C LEU A 21 5.33 1.19 -7.35
N SER A 22 4.34 0.87 -6.52
CA SER A 22 4.39 1.24 -5.10
C SER A 22 4.89 0.04 -4.31
N LEU A 23 6.03 0.19 -3.62
CA LEU A 23 6.35 -0.68 -2.50
C LEU A 23 5.58 -0.21 -1.29
N PHE A 24 5.04 -1.15 -0.51
CA PHE A 24 4.28 -0.83 0.69
C PHE A 24 4.37 -1.95 1.72
N GLU A 25 4.10 -1.58 2.97
CA GLU A 25 3.85 -2.49 4.08
C GLU A 25 2.39 -2.33 4.51
N CYS A 26 1.58 -3.39 4.35
CA CYS A 26 0.22 -3.42 4.88
C CYS A 26 0.26 -4.06 6.27
N VAL A 27 -0.16 -3.30 7.27
CA VAL A 27 -0.19 -3.76 8.67
C VAL A 27 -1.63 -3.99 9.08
N ARG A 28 -1.85 -5.02 9.90
CA ARG A 28 -3.11 -5.30 10.58
C ARG A 28 -2.86 -5.64 12.03
N ASP A 29 -3.69 -5.07 12.91
CA ASP A 29 -3.70 -5.42 14.33
C ASP A 29 -4.73 -6.52 14.66
N ALA A 30 -4.67 -7.02 15.90
CA ALA A 30 -5.58 -8.05 16.40
C ALA A 30 -7.06 -7.61 16.48
N ASN A 31 -7.34 -6.32 16.42
CA ASN A 31 -8.70 -5.76 16.41
C ASN A 31 -9.25 -5.57 14.98
N GLY A 32 -8.47 -5.95 13.96
CA GLY A 32 -8.85 -5.85 12.55
C GLY A 32 -8.57 -4.49 11.93
N ARG A 33 -8.00 -3.52 12.68
CA ARG A 33 -7.59 -2.25 12.10
C ARG A 33 -6.43 -2.47 11.15
N SER A 34 -6.49 -1.83 9.98
CA SER A 34 -5.47 -1.94 8.94
C SER A 34 -4.95 -0.57 8.52
N TRP A 35 -3.66 -0.48 8.19
CA TRP A 35 -3.01 0.74 7.68
C TRP A 35 -1.81 0.39 6.82
N ILE A 36 -1.29 1.38 6.11
CA ILE A 36 -0.08 1.22 5.30
C ILE A 36 1.10 1.82 6.07
N GLY A 37 1.85 0.98 6.79
CA GLY A 37 2.94 1.40 7.69
C GLY A 37 4.08 2.09 6.96
N TYR A 38 4.33 1.67 5.73
CA TYR A 38 5.27 2.26 4.80
C TYR A 38 4.67 2.26 3.39
N ALA A 39 4.88 3.33 2.62
CA ALA A 39 4.66 3.35 1.19
C ALA A 39 5.73 4.20 0.49
N SER A 40 6.25 3.72 -0.63
CA SER A 40 7.14 4.49 -1.51
C SER A 40 6.40 5.62 -2.23
N ALA A 41 7.13 6.57 -2.82
CA ALA A 41 6.56 7.65 -3.63
C ALA A 41 5.70 7.18 -4.82
N GLY A 42 5.88 5.92 -5.25
CA GLY A 42 5.04 5.28 -6.27
C GLY A 42 3.54 5.26 -5.93
N LEU A 43 3.16 5.37 -4.64
CA LEU A 43 1.76 5.50 -4.22
C LEU A 43 1.09 6.75 -4.80
N ILE A 44 1.84 7.87 -4.85
CA ILE A 44 1.36 9.14 -5.41
C ILE A 44 1.13 8.98 -6.91
N SER A 45 2.10 8.40 -7.61
CA SER A 45 2.02 8.19 -9.06
C SER A 45 0.87 7.25 -9.47
N LEU A 46 0.66 6.17 -8.70
CA LEU A 46 -0.37 5.17 -9.00
C LEU A 46 -1.79 5.60 -8.60
N TYR A 47 -1.93 6.21 -7.43
CA TYR A 47 -3.24 6.43 -6.80
C TYR A 47 -3.56 7.91 -6.54
N GLY A 48 -2.60 8.82 -6.69
CA GLY A 48 -2.79 10.25 -6.40
C GLY A 48 -2.87 10.59 -4.92
N ILE A 49 -2.49 9.67 -4.02
CA ILE A 49 -2.53 9.84 -2.56
C ILE A 49 -1.12 9.73 -1.95
N THR A 50 -0.91 10.39 -0.81
CA THR A 50 0.41 10.45 -0.16
C THR A 50 0.60 9.32 0.86
N PRO A 51 1.85 8.86 1.11
CA PRO A 51 2.14 7.89 2.17
C PRO A 51 1.62 8.31 3.55
N GLU A 52 1.64 9.61 3.87
CA GLU A 52 1.17 10.14 5.15
C GLU A 52 -0.35 9.94 5.32
N SER A 53 -1.12 10.03 4.23
CA SER A 53 -2.58 9.84 4.28
C SER A 53 -2.96 8.42 4.70
N VAL A 54 -2.12 7.42 4.39
CA VAL A 54 -2.40 6.01 4.66
C VAL A 54 -1.68 5.44 5.89
N HIS A 55 -0.82 6.23 6.52
CA HIS A 55 0.05 5.78 7.61
C HIS A 55 -0.71 5.30 8.86
N PHE A 56 -1.93 5.77 9.06
CA PHE A 56 -2.79 5.39 10.20
C PHE A 56 -4.11 4.74 9.78
N SER A 57 -4.37 4.59 8.47
CA SER A 57 -5.57 3.92 7.94
C SER A 57 -5.37 3.56 6.48
N ASP A 58 -5.81 2.38 6.06
CA ASP A 58 -5.82 1.98 4.64
C ASP A 58 -7.02 2.55 3.86
N ALA A 59 -7.95 3.25 4.52
CA ALA A 59 -9.17 3.76 3.91
C ALA A 59 -8.93 4.67 2.68
N PRO A 60 -7.97 5.63 2.70
CA PRO A 60 -7.71 6.45 1.52
C PRO A 60 -7.25 5.66 0.30
N TRP A 61 -6.55 4.53 0.50
CA TRP A 61 -6.18 3.61 -0.58
C TRP A 61 -7.40 2.80 -1.07
N LEU A 62 -8.24 2.29 -0.15
CA LEU A 62 -9.46 1.56 -0.50
C LEU A 62 -10.46 2.42 -1.30
N GLU A 63 -10.50 3.73 -1.07
CA GLU A 63 -11.29 4.68 -1.86
C GLU A 63 -10.81 4.80 -3.32
N GLN A 64 -9.54 4.47 -3.58
CA GLN A 64 -8.94 4.39 -4.91
C GLN A 64 -9.08 3.02 -5.57
N ILE A 65 -9.85 2.10 -4.98
CA ILE A 65 -10.22 0.81 -5.58
C ILE A 65 -11.70 0.82 -5.99
N SER A 66 -12.02 0.18 -7.13
CA SER A 66 -13.39 0.05 -7.63
C SER A 66 -14.32 -0.52 -6.55
N PRO A 67 -15.51 0.09 -6.31
CA PRO A 67 -16.48 -0.43 -5.35
C PRO A 67 -16.82 -1.91 -5.57
N ASP A 68 -16.85 -2.36 -6.83
CA ASP A 68 -17.14 -3.74 -7.21
C ASP A 68 -16.02 -4.71 -6.82
N ASP A 69 -14.76 -4.23 -6.83
CA ASP A 69 -13.58 -5.07 -6.57
C ASP A 69 -13.20 -5.09 -5.08
N ARG A 70 -13.60 -4.06 -4.30
CA ARG A 70 -13.27 -3.93 -2.87
C ARG A 70 -13.62 -5.17 -2.03
N PRO A 71 -14.84 -5.75 -2.11
CA PRO A 71 -15.17 -6.90 -1.26
C PRO A 71 -14.27 -8.12 -1.54
N ALA A 72 -13.99 -8.41 -2.81
CA ALA A 72 -13.13 -9.53 -3.21
C ALA A 72 -11.66 -9.28 -2.82
N LEU A 73 -11.19 -8.05 -2.98
CA LEU A 73 -9.86 -7.64 -2.55
C LEU A 73 -9.68 -7.85 -1.05
N LEU A 74 -10.59 -7.31 -0.23
CA LEU A 74 -10.52 -7.42 1.23
C LEU A 74 -10.54 -8.89 1.66
N ALA A 75 -11.48 -9.69 1.13
CA ALA A 75 -11.57 -11.11 1.44
C ALA A 75 -10.29 -11.89 1.08
N SER A 76 -9.70 -11.62 -0.09
CA SER A 76 -8.47 -12.29 -0.53
C SER A 76 -7.26 -11.92 0.32
N ARG A 77 -7.15 -10.64 0.71
CA ARG A 77 -6.11 -10.11 1.60
C ARG A 77 -6.22 -10.76 2.97
N ASP A 78 -7.44 -10.81 3.50
CA ASP A 78 -7.72 -11.32 4.85
C ASP A 78 -7.43 -12.82 4.92
N ALA A 79 -7.88 -13.60 3.92
CA ALA A 79 -7.55 -15.02 3.81
C ALA A 79 -6.03 -15.27 3.71
N SER A 80 -5.30 -14.41 3.01
CA SER A 80 -3.84 -14.51 2.90
C SER A 80 -3.13 -14.23 4.23
N ALA A 81 -3.63 -13.25 4.98
CA ALA A 81 -3.10 -12.90 6.30
C ALA A 81 -3.33 -14.04 7.31
N GLU A 82 -4.53 -14.63 7.33
CA GLU A 82 -4.86 -15.77 8.20
C GLU A 82 -4.02 -17.01 7.89
N ARG A 83 -3.76 -17.28 6.60
CA ARG A 83 -3.05 -18.48 6.16
C ARG A 83 -1.53 -18.29 6.05
N MET A 84 -1.03 -17.08 6.28
CA MET A 84 0.37 -16.69 6.08
C MET A 84 0.90 -17.08 4.69
N THR A 85 0.09 -16.85 3.66
CA THR A 85 0.46 -17.12 2.27
C THR A 85 0.83 -15.85 1.52
N LEU A 86 1.43 -16.00 0.34
CA LEU A 86 1.64 -14.87 -0.56
C LEU A 86 0.28 -14.32 -1.04
N TRP A 87 0.05 -13.03 -0.84
CA TRP A 87 -1.12 -12.35 -1.38
C TRP A 87 -0.86 -11.90 -2.83
N ARG A 88 -1.78 -12.27 -3.74
CA ARG A 88 -1.83 -11.78 -5.13
C ARG A 88 -3.27 -11.43 -5.45
N CYS A 89 -3.51 -10.24 -5.98
CA CYS A 89 -4.84 -9.74 -6.31
C CYS A 89 -4.73 -8.80 -7.51
N GLU A 90 -5.70 -8.88 -8.42
CA GLU A 90 -5.90 -7.93 -9.52
C GLU A 90 -7.20 -7.18 -9.26
N PHE A 91 -7.17 -5.86 -9.40
CA PHE A 91 -8.30 -4.98 -9.13
C PHE A 91 -8.17 -3.71 -9.95
N ARG A 92 -9.31 -3.05 -10.21
CA ARG A 92 -9.34 -1.75 -10.86
C ARG A 92 -9.09 -0.66 -9.84
N ALA A 93 -8.13 0.20 -10.15
CA ALA A 93 -7.75 1.37 -9.38
C ALA A 93 -7.96 2.65 -10.19
N ARG A 94 -8.21 3.77 -9.54
CA ARG A 94 -8.20 5.11 -10.14
C ARG A 94 -7.08 5.93 -9.52
N SER A 95 -6.57 6.89 -10.29
CA SER A 95 -5.65 7.90 -9.77
C SER A 95 -6.44 9.17 -9.46
N GLY A 96 -6.56 9.53 -8.17
CA GLY A 96 -7.22 10.76 -7.73
C GLY A 96 -8.77 10.73 -7.69
N SER A 97 -9.39 11.91 -7.78
CA SER A 97 -10.81 12.13 -7.46
C SER A 97 -11.81 11.97 -8.61
N GLY A 98 -11.41 11.37 -9.73
CA GLY A 98 -12.31 11.08 -10.86
C GLY A 98 -13.42 10.08 -10.49
N PRO A 99 -14.54 10.00 -11.23
CA PRO A 99 -15.60 9.04 -10.94
C PRO A 99 -15.13 7.57 -11.02
N TRP A 100 -15.88 6.69 -10.35
CA TRP A 100 -15.82 5.24 -10.53
C TRP A 100 -16.76 4.78 -11.62
#